data_AF-A0A945QT06-F1
#
_entry.id   AF-A0A945QT06-F1
#
_cell.length_a   1.000
_cell.length_b   1.000
_cell.length_c   1.000
_cell.angle_alpha   90.00
_cell.angle_beta   90.00
_cell.angle_gamma   90.00
#
_symmetry.space_group_name_H-M   'P 1'
#
loop_
_entity.id
_entity.type
_entity.pdbx_description
1 polymer ?
#
loop_
_entity_poly.entity_id
_entity_poly.type
_entity_poly.pdbx_seq_one_letter_code
_entity_poly.pdbx_strand_id
1 'polypeptide(L)'
;MAGIFQRLFKTGQAEAHAIVDKLEDPIKLSEQAVRDLKKDLQESIKALAEVKAVSIRLSRESEDHRRRAVDYERKAMLLVQKAQGGQMEEAEADRLAREALTRVSESQTRHSESAGQAQAQQETANKLQVNVNELKSKITSYENDLVTLKARTKTANATRKINQHLANVDSKGTVALLERMKEKVEEQEALAEAYGDMGDSQASVDDEINKALADGKGAVVDDSLAQLKARMATDK
;
A
#
# COMPACT_ATOMS: atom_id res chain seq x y z
N MET A 1 -19.01 10.38 24.97
CA MET A 1 -19.16 11.06 23.66
C MET A 1 -19.50 10.06 22.56
N ALA A 2 -20.68 9.43 22.64
CA ALA A 2 -21.15 8.43 21.65
C ALA A 2 -22.24 9.02 20.71
N GLY A 3 -22.22 10.33 20.47
CA GLY A 3 -23.35 11.05 19.88
C GLY A 3 -23.19 11.48 18.42
N ILE A 4 -22.01 11.29 17.82
CA ILE A 4 -21.70 11.78 16.46
C ILE A 4 -21.78 10.63 15.44
N PHE A 5 -21.21 9.47 15.77
CA PHE A 5 -21.25 8.26 14.92
C PHE A 5 -22.67 7.70 14.74
N GLN A 6 -23.53 7.73 15.76
CA GLN A 6 -24.92 7.31 15.64
C GLN A 6 -25.79 8.29 14.83
N ARG A 7 -25.45 9.58 14.82
CA ARG A 7 -26.19 10.59 14.04
C ARG A 7 -25.83 10.53 12.56
N LEU A 8 -24.57 10.27 12.22
CA LEU A 8 -24.14 10.00 10.84
C LEU A 8 -24.88 8.79 10.24
N PHE A 9 -25.10 7.74 11.02
CA PHE A 9 -25.78 6.53 10.55
C PHE A 9 -27.30 6.74 10.34
N LYS A 10 -27.94 7.63 11.11
CA LYS A 10 -29.39 7.85 11.08
C LYS A 10 -29.83 8.83 9.98
N THR A 11 -28.95 9.74 9.56
CA THR A 11 -29.24 10.69 8.46
C THR A 11 -29.03 10.07 7.07
N GLY A 12 -28.28 8.96 6.95
CA GLY A 12 -28.03 8.30 5.66
C GLY A 12 -29.20 7.48 5.10
N GLN A 13 -30.28 7.28 5.86
CA GLN A 13 -31.39 6.41 5.44
C GLN A 13 -32.44 7.13 4.56
N ALA A 14 -32.42 8.47 4.50
CA ALA A 14 -33.41 9.28 3.78
C ALA A 14 -32.91 9.86 2.44
N GLU A 15 -31.61 9.73 2.11
CA GLU A 15 -31.02 10.26 0.87
C GLU A 15 -30.34 9.16 0.01
N ALA A 16 -30.84 7.93 0.09
CA ALA A 16 -30.25 6.75 -0.55
C ALA A 16 -30.24 6.75 -2.10
N HIS A 17 -30.72 7.82 -2.75
CA HIS A 17 -30.75 7.92 -4.22
C HIS A 17 -29.78 8.95 -4.83
N ALA A 18 -29.03 9.73 -4.03
CA ALA A 18 -28.08 10.73 -4.56
C ALA A 18 -26.61 10.56 -4.10
N ILE A 19 -26.30 9.58 -3.24
CA ILE A 19 -24.95 9.36 -2.67
C ILE A 19 -24.32 8.08 -3.20
N VAL A 20 -24.44 7.82 -4.50
CA VAL A 20 -23.69 6.71 -5.13
C VAL A 20 -22.31 7.18 -5.59
N ASP A 21 -22.17 8.45 -6.00
CA ASP A 21 -20.91 8.99 -6.52
C ASP A 21 -20.02 9.68 -5.46
N LYS A 22 -20.55 9.99 -4.27
CA LYS A 22 -19.79 10.62 -3.15
C LYS A 22 -19.21 9.63 -2.14
N LEU A 23 -19.48 8.34 -2.30
CA LEU A 23 -18.84 7.25 -1.56
C LEU A 23 -17.60 6.77 -2.33
N GLU A 24 -16.61 7.66 -2.51
CA GLU A 24 -15.33 7.29 -3.10
C GLU A 24 -14.61 6.28 -2.20
N ASP A 25 -14.83 4.99 -2.46
CA ASP A 25 -14.11 3.83 -1.94
C ASP A 25 -13.85 3.83 -0.41
N PRO A 26 -14.58 3.03 0.39
CA PRO A 26 -14.36 2.90 1.84
C PRO A 26 -12.89 2.63 2.23
N ILE A 27 -12.12 2.00 1.33
CA ILE A 27 -10.68 1.79 1.50
C ILE A 27 -9.91 3.13 1.50
N LYS A 28 -10.21 4.05 0.57
CA LYS A 28 -9.56 5.37 0.50
C LYS A 28 -9.86 6.21 1.74
N LEU A 29 -11.10 6.19 2.23
CA LEU A 29 -11.47 6.88 3.47
C LEU A 29 -10.72 6.31 4.69
N SER A 30 -10.60 4.98 4.76
CA SER A 30 -9.85 4.32 5.84
C SER A 30 -8.35 4.63 5.78
N GLU A 31 -7.78 4.71 4.57
CA GLU A 31 -6.40 5.13 4.38
C GLU A 31 -6.17 6.56 4.87
N GLN A 32 -7.11 7.46 4.56
CA GLN A 32 -7.04 8.85 5.00
C GLN A 32 -7.09 8.93 6.52
N ALA A 33 -8.00 8.20 7.16
CA ALA A 33 -8.08 8.16 8.62
C ALA A 33 -6.76 7.67 9.26
N VAL A 34 -6.11 6.65 8.69
CA VAL A 34 -4.80 6.18 9.17
C VAL A 34 -3.71 7.24 8.95
N ARG A 35 -3.73 7.97 7.84
CA ARG A 35 -2.80 9.09 7.58
C ARG A 35 -2.99 10.22 8.60
N ASP A 36 -4.22 10.58 8.89
CA ASP A 36 -4.56 11.62 9.87
C ASP A 36 -4.12 11.20 11.29
N LEU A 37 -4.39 9.94 11.68
CA LEU A 37 -3.91 9.40 12.96
C LEU A 37 -2.38 9.42 13.09
N LYS A 38 -1.64 9.16 12.00
CA LYS A 38 -0.18 9.28 12.00
C LYS A 38 0.28 10.72 12.20
N LYS A 39 -0.42 11.69 11.64
CA LYS A 39 -0.13 13.11 11.86
C LYS A 39 -0.38 13.48 13.32
N ASP A 40 -1.51 13.06 13.88
CA ASP A 40 -1.83 13.28 15.30
C ASP A 40 -0.81 12.62 16.24
N LEU A 41 -0.30 11.43 15.86
CA LEU A 41 0.79 10.77 16.59
C LEU A 41 2.08 11.61 16.58
N GLN A 42 2.44 12.21 15.44
CA GLN A 42 3.62 13.09 15.36
C GLN A 42 3.45 14.33 16.24
N GLU A 43 2.27 14.95 16.23
CA GLU A 43 1.96 16.09 17.09
C GLU A 43 2.00 15.70 18.58
N SER A 44 1.49 14.51 18.92
CA SER A 44 1.54 13.98 20.29
C SER A 44 2.97 13.70 20.75
N ILE A 45 3.83 13.17 19.88
CA ILE A 45 5.26 12.95 20.18
C ILE A 45 5.96 14.30 20.42
N LYS A 46 5.63 15.33 19.64
CA LYS A 46 6.18 16.67 19.83
C LYS A 46 5.76 17.25 21.19
N ALA A 47 4.47 17.20 21.52
CA ALA A 47 3.96 17.66 22.81
C ALA A 47 4.62 16.92 23.98
N LEU A 48 4.81 15.59 23.86
CA LEU A 48 5.54 14.80 24.85
C LEU A 48 7.00 15.26 25.00
N ALA A 49 7.68 15.57 23.90
CA ALA A 49 9.05 16.09 23.93
C ALA A 49 9.12 17.46 24.62
N GLU A 50 8.16 18.35 24.37
CA GLU A 50 8.07 19.65 25.01
C GLU A 50 7.87 19.52 26.53
N VAL A 51 6.96 18.65 26.99
CA VAL A 51 6.74 18.40 28.42
C VAL A 51 8.00 17.81 29.08
N LYS A 52 8.67 16.85 28.42
CA LYS A 52 9.94 16.30 28.91
C LYS A 52 11.02 17.38 29.00
N ALA A 53 11.12 18.27 28.02
CA ALA A 53 12.07 19.37 28.03
C ALA A 53 11.84 20.34 29.19
N VAL A 54 10.57 20.66 29.48
CA VAL A 54 10.18 21.48 30.64
C VAL A 54 10.59 20.80 31.95
N SER A 55 10.31 19.51 32.11
CA SER A 55 10.73 18.74 33.29
C SER A 55 12.25 18.76 33.48
N ILE A 56 13.02 18.49 32.42
CA ILE A 56 14.50 18.51 32.46
C ILE A 56 15.03 19.90 32.84
N ARG A 57 14.44 20.97 32.29
CA ARG A 57 14.85 22.34 32.61
C ARG A 57 14.62 22.64 34.09
N LEU A 58 13.44 22.30 34.63
CA LEU A 58 13.13 22.49 36.04
C LEU A 58 14.01 21.65 36.96
N SER A 59 14.35 20.42 36.57
CA SER A 59 15.31 19.60 37.32
C SER A 59 16.69 20.23 37.36
N ARG A 60 17.17 20.82 36.26
CA ARG A 60 18.45 21.53 36.22
C ARG A 60 18.42 22.79 37.09
N GLU A 61 17.35 23.57 37.01
CA GLU A 61 17.15 24.76 37.84
C GLU A 61 17.12 24.42 39.34
N SER A 62 16.40 23.35 39.69
CA SER A 62 16.37 22.81 41.05
C SER A 62 17.77 22.43 41.55
N GLU A 63 18.56 21.76 40.71
CA GLU A 63 19.93 21.37 41.02
C GLU A 63 20.87 22.58 41.17
N ASP A 64 20.71 23.61 40.33
CA ASP A 64 21.48 24.85 40.46
C ASP A 64 21.15 25.59 41.77
N HIS A 65 19.88 25.63 42.16
CA HIS A 65 19.49 26.18 43.46
C HIS A 65 20.07 25.39 44.64
N ARG A 66 20.08 24.05 44.54
CA ARG A 66 20.73 23.19 45.53
C ARG A 66 22.22 23.50 45.67
N ARG A 67 22.92 23.67 44.55
CA ARG A 67 24.35 24.03 44.54
C ARG A 67 24.61 25.39 45.16
N ARG A 68 23.76 26.39 44.88
CA ARG A 68 23.86 27.72 45.50
C ARG A 68 23.67 27.66 47.01
N ALA A 69 22.71 26.86 47.49
CA ALA A 69 22.53 26.65 48.94
C ALA A 69 23.81 26.10 49.59
N VAL A 70 24.41 25.05 49.01
CA VAL A 70 25.67 24.47 49.52
C VAL A 70 26.83 25.48 49.50
N ASP A 71 26.93 26.31 48.45
CA ASP A 71 27.97 27.34 48.34
C ASP A 71 27.81 28.43 49.42
N TYR A 72 26.58 28.93 49.66
CA TYR A 72 26.32 29.89 50.73
C TYR A 72 26.54 29.32 52.12
N GLU A 73 26.19 28.05 52.34
CA GLU A 73 26.46 27.35 53.59
C GLU A 73 27.97 27.26 53.85
N ARG A 74 28.75 26.91 52.81
CA ARG A 74 30.22 26.92 52.88
C ARG A 74 30.78 28.30 53.20
N LYS A 75 30.23 29.36 52.58
CA LYS A 75 30.63 30.74 52.88
C LYS A 75 30.33 31.12 54.32
N ALA A 76 29.16 30.76 54.85
CA ALA A 76 28.81 30.98 56.25
C ALA A 76 29.81 30.30 57.20
N MET A 77 30.15 29.04 56.94
CA MET A 77 31.15 28.31 57.73
C MET A 77 32.53 28.98 57.70
N LEU A 78 32.98 29.45 56.54
CA LEU A 78 34.27 30.15 56.39
C LEU A 78 34.29 31.48 57.14
N LEU A 79 33.17 32.23 57.16
CA LEU A 79 33.06 33.48 57.90
C LEU A 79 33.22 33.25 59.41
N VAL A 80 32.55 32.23 59.95
CA VAL A 80 32.68 31.84 61.37
C VAL A 80 34.11 31.40 61.71
N GLN A 81 34.74 30.61 60.84
CA GLN A 81 36.14 30.19 61.04
C GLN A 81 37.12 31.38 61.05
N LYS A 82 36.90 32.38 60.18
CA LYS A 82 37.72 33.60 60.15
C LYS A 82 37.58 34.44 61.42
N ALA A 83 36.38 34.53 61.98
CA ALA A 83 36.15 35.18 63.27
C ALA A 83 36.90 34.47 64.40
N GLN A 84 36.77 33.14 64.48
CA GLN A 84 37.47 32.31 65.47
C GLN A 84 39.00 32.42 65.35
N GLY A 85 39.51 32.57 64.13
CA GLY A 85 40.93 32.78 63.85
C GLY A 85 41.43 34.21 64.04
N GLY A 86 40.58 35.15 64.49
CA GLY A 86 40.95 36.56 64.68
C GLY A 86 41.22 37.34 63.39
N GLN A 87 40.85 36.79 62.23
CA GLN A 87 41.07 37.41 60.91
C GLN A 87 39.95 38.39 60.51
N MET A 88 38.86 38.41 61.27
CA MET A 88 37.69 39.24 61.06
C MET A 88 37.02 39.55 62.40
N GLU A 89 36.42 40.72 62.53
CA GLU A 89 35.65 41.09 63.72
C GLU A 89 34.43 40.18 63.87
N GLU A 90 34.15 39.72 65.11
CA GLU A 90 33.09 38.76 65.39
C GLU A 90 31.70 39.28 65.01
N ALA A 91 31.38 40.54 65.30
CA ALA A 91 30.08 41.11 64.97
C ALA A 91 29.82 41.19 63.46
N GLU A 92 30.83 41.59 62.68
CA GLU A 92 30.73 41.64 61.22
C GLU A 92 30.68 40.23 60.60
N ALA A 93 31.44 39.28 61.15
CA ALA A 93 31.40 37.89 60.73
C ALA A 93 30.02 37.27 60.93
N ASP A 94 29.43 37.49 62.11
CA ASP A 94 28.09 37.02 62.46
C ASP A 94 27.02 37.64 61.56
N ARG A 95 27.12 38.94 61.26
CA ARG A 95 26.21 39.63 60.34
C ARG A 95 26.24 39.00 58.95
N LEU A 96 27.44 38.80 58.38
CA LEU A 96 27.61 38.19 57.06
C LEU A 96 27.23 36.71 57.04
N ALA A 97 27.52 35.96 58.10
CA ALA A 97 27.15 34.55 58.21
C ALA A 97 25.63 34.38 58.28
N ARG A 98 24.93 35.23 59.03
CA ARG A 98 23.46 35.26 59.05
C ARG A 98 22.87 35.58 57.67
N GLU A 99 23.42 36.56 56.97
CA GLU A 99 22.98 36.88 55.60
C GLU A 99 23.20 35.69 54.65
N ALA A 100 24.36 35.03 54.72
CA ALA A 100 24.64 33.82 53.94
C ALA A 100 23.63 32.71 54.25
N LEU A 101 23.30 32.47 55.53
CA LEU A 101 22.29 31.49 55.93
C LEU A 101 20.87 31.87 55.46
N THR A 102 20.52 33.16 55.40
CA THR A 102 19.28 33.60 54.73
C THR A 102 19.27 33.19 53.26
N ARG A 103 20.39 33.37 52.54
CA ARG A 103 20.51 32.93 51.13
C ARG A 103 20.44 31.41 50.96
N VAL A 104 20.93 30.65 51.95
CA VAL A 104 20.75 29.18 51.99
C VAL A 104 19.26 28.85 52.01
N SER A 105 18.52 29.43 52.96
CA SER A 105 17.07 29.18 53.10
C SER A 105 16.31 29.57 51.83
N GLU A 106 16.57 30.75 51.25
CA GLU A 106 15.96 31.17 49.98
C GLU A 106 16.24 30.18 48.85
N SER A 107 17.48 29.69 48.74
CA SER A 107 17.89 28.74 47.70
C SER A 107 17.27 27.36 47.90
N GLN A 108 17.13 26.91 49.15
CA GLN A 108 16.47 25.64 49.49
C GLN A 108 14.96 25.68 49.18
N THR A 109 14.29 26.79 49.46
CA THR A 109 12.88 26.98 49.07
C THR A 109 12.72 26.87 47.55
N ARG A 110 13.52 27.61 46.78
CA ARG A 110 13.47 27.57 45.30
C ARG A 110 13.83 26.21 44.72
N HIS A 111 14.80 25.51 45.34
CA HIS A 111 15.13 24.12 44.99
C HIS A 111 13.90 23.22 45.13
N SER A 112 13.19 23.32 46.25
CA SER A 112 12.03 22.49 46.57
C SER A 112 10.84 22.78 45.65
N GLU A 113 10.58 24.06 45.37
CA GLU A 113 9.56 24.48 44.40
C GLU A 113 9.85 23.92 43.00
N SER A 114 11.08 24.13 42.51
CA SER A 114 11.50 23.66 41.18
C SER A 114 11.50 22.14 41.08
N ALA A 115 11.91 21.44 42.15
CA ALA A 115 11.87 19.98 42.23
C ALA A 115 10.45 19.44 42.15
N GLY A 116 9.52 20.02 42.92
CA GLY A 116 8.11 19.63 42.91
C GLY A 116 7.48 19.85 41.54
N GLN A 117 7.76 20.99 40.90
CA GLN A 117 7.29 21.24 39.52
C GLN A 117 7.92 20.27 38.52
N ALA A 118 9.21 19.98 38.62
CA ALA A 118 9.89 19.02 37.74
C ALA A 118 9.26 17.63 37.82
N GLN A 119 8.94 17.17 39.05
CA GLN A 119 8.28 15.90 39.29
C GLN A 119 6.87 15.86 38.67
N ALA A 120 6.05 16.90 38.88
CA ALA A 120 4.71 16.97 38.31
C ALA A 120 4.74 16.90 36.77
N GLN A 121 5.72 17.56 36.14
CA GLN A 121 5.92 17.50 34.69
C GLN A 121 6.45 16.13 34.23
N GLN A 122 7.30 15.48 35.03
CA GLN A 122 7.77 14.12 34.74
C GLN A 122 6.63 13.11 34.77
N GLU A 123 5.72 13.20 35.75
CA GLU A 123 4.53 12.36 35.83
C GLU A 123 3.60 12.58 34.63
N THR A 124 3.43 13.83 34.22
CA THR A 124 2.66 14.19 33.02
C THR A 124 3.29 13.62 31.75
N ALA A 125 4.61 13.75 31.60
CA ALA A 125 5.36 13.15 30.50
C ALA A 125 5.21 11.62 30.47
N ASN A 126 5.23 10.95 31.62
CA ASN A 126 5.05 9.50 31.69
C ASN A 126 3.66 9.08 31.22
N LYS A 127 2.60 9.81 31.62
CA LYS A 127 1.23 9.56 31.14
C LYS A 127 1.11 9.77 29.63
N LEU A 128 1.66 10.87 29.10
CA LEU A 128 1.67 11.12 27.66
C LEU A 128 2.45 10.04 26.89
N GLN A 129 3.57 9.56 27.43
CA GLN A 129 4.35 8.49 26.82
C GLN A 129 3.54 7.20 26.67
N VAL A 130 2.77 6.82 27.69
CA VAL A 130 1.88 5.65 27.63
C VAL A 130 0.83 5.84 26.52
N ASN A 131 0.17 7.00 26.49
CA ASN A 131 -0.85 7.30 25.48
C ASN A 131 -0.27 7.30 24.05
N VAL A 132 0.92 7.86 23.85
CA VAL A 132 1.64 7.86 22.56
C VAL A 132 1.96 6.44 22.12
N ASN A 133 2.40 5.58 23.04
CA ASN A 133 2.69 4.18 22.74
C ASN A 133 1.43 3.40 22.38
N GLU A 134 0.31 3.65 23.08
CA GLU A 134 -0.98 3.06 22.76
C GLU A 134 -1.48 3.49 21.38
N LEU A 135 -1.41 4.80 21.07
CA LEU A 135 -1.79 5.34 19.77
C LEU A 135 -0.96 4.72 18.65
N LYS A 136 0.36 4.60 18.85
CA LYS A 136 1.27 3.94 17.90
C LYS A 136 0.87 2.48 17.63
N SER A 137 0.53 1.74 18.70
CA SER A 137 0.09 0.34 18.58
C SER A 137 -1.22 0.23 17.79
N LYS A 138 -2.22 1.07 18.11
CA LYS A 138 -3.51 1.10 17.39
C LYS A 138 -3.35 1.44 15.92
N ILE A 139 -2.52 2.44 15.60
CA ILE A 139 -2.22 2.80 14.20
C ILE A 139 -1.63 1.61 13.45
N THR A 140 -0.67 0.91 14.05
CA THR A 140 -0.05 -0.28 13.44
C THR A 140 -1.10 -1.37 13.18
N SER A 141 -2.02 -1.59 14.13
CA SER A 141 -3.13 -2.53 13.94
C SER A 141 -4.02 -2.12 12.76
N TYR A 142 -4.41 -0.85 12.69
CA TYR A 142 -5.26 -0.34 11.60
C TYR A 142 -4.57 -0.40 10.24
N GLU A 143 -3.26 -0.21 10.18
CA GLU A 143 -2.49 -0.42 8.95
C GLU A 143 -2.56 -1.87 8.46
N ASN A 144 -2.38 -2.83 9.37
CA ASN A 144 -2.46 -4.25 9.04
C ASN A 144 -3.87 -4.67 8.60
N ASP A 145 -4.89 -4.17 9.28
CA ASP A 145 -6.29 -4.38 8.92
C ASP A 145 -6.59 -3.81 7.54
N LEU A 146 -6.07 -2.62 7.24
CA LEU A 146 -6.26 -1.96 5.95
C LEU A 146 -5.59 -2.71 4.80
N VAL A 147 -4.40 -3.28 5.00
CA VAL A 147 -3.76 -4.17 4.02
C VAL A 147 -4.63 -5.41 3.75
N THR A 148 -5.17 -6.02 4.80
CA THR A 148 -6.06 -7.18 4.69
C THR A 148 -7.36 -6.85 3.96
N LEU A 149 -7.99 -5.73 4.31
CA LEU A 149 -9.23 -5.25 3.70
C LEU A 149 -9.04 -4.91 2.22
N LYS A 150 -7.91 -4.31 1.84
CA LYS A 150 -7.53 -4.09 0.44
C LYS A 150 -7.44 -5.38 -0.36
N ALA A 151 -6.74 -6.38 0.17
CA ALA A 151 -6.58 -7.67 -0.48
C ALA A 151 -7.93 -8.39 -0.66
N ARG A 152 -8.77 -8.38 0.37
CA ARG A 152 -10.13 -8.94 0.33
C ARG A 152 -11.02 -8.21 -0.67
N THR A 153 -10.99 -6.88 -0.69
CA THR A 153 -11.78 -6.06 -1.62
C THR A 153 -11.35 -6.32 -3.07
N LYS A 154 -10.03 -6.40 -3.33
CA LYS A 154 -9.50 -6.75 -4.66
C LYS A 154 -9.95 -8.13 -5.11
N THR A 155 -9.89 -9.12 -4.20
CA THR A 155 -10.32 -10.50 -4.49
C THR A 155 -11.82 -10.56 -4.75
N ALA A 156 -12.64 -9.95 -3.89
CA ALA A 156 -14.10 -9.89 -4.06
C ALA A 156 -14.49 -9.19 -5.38
N ASN A 157 -13.82 -8.10 -5.75
CA ASN A 157 -14.04 -7.41 -7.02
C ASN A 157 -13.64 -8.28 -8.23
N ALA A 158 -12.54 -9.03 -8.14
CA ALA A 158 -12.13 -9.97 -9.18
C ALA A 158 -13.14 -11.12 -9.33
N THR A 159 -13.55 -11.75 -8.23
CA THR A 159 -14.57 -12.81 -8.22
C THR A 159 -15.90 -12.30 -8.77
N ARG A 160 -16.32 -11.10 -8.39
CA ARG A 160 -17.53 -10.47 -8.93
C ARG A 160 -17.44 -10.27 -10.43
N LYS A 161 -16.32 -9.74 -10.93
CA LYS A 161 -16.10 -9.58 -12.38
C LYS A 161 -16.14 -10.92 -13.11
N ILE A 162 -15.45 -11.94 -12.59
CA ILE A 162 -15.46 -13.30 -13.18
C ILE A 162 -16.89 -13.86 -13.23
N ASN A 163 -17.64 -13.78 -12.12
CA ASN A 163 -19.01 -14.28 -12.08
C ASN A 163 -19.96 -13.49 -12.98
N GLN A 164 -19.78 -12.16 -13.11
CA GLN A 164 -20.53 -11.34 -14.06
C GLN A 164 -20.21 -11.74 -15.51
N HIS A 165 -18.93 -11.98 -15.82
CA HIS A 165 -18.54 -12.48 -17.13
C HIS A 165 -19.11 -13.87 -17.40
N LEU A 166 -19.04 -14.81 -16.45
CA LEU A 166 -19.64 -16.14 -16.58
C LEU A 166 -21.16 -16.09 -16.76
N ALA A 167 -21.85 -15.24 -16.02
CA ALA A 167 -23.29 -15.03 -16.17
C ALA A 167 -23.65 -14.34 -17.51
N ASN A 168 -22.77 -13.50 -18.05
CA ASN A 168 -22.93 -12.90 -19.39
C ASN A 168 -22.52 -13.87 -20.51
N VAL A 169 -21.74 -14.90 -20.22
CA VAL A 169 -21.50 -16.07 -21.08
C VAL A 169 -22.61 -17.11 -20.84
N ASP A 170 -23.84 -16.65 -20.60
CA ASP A 170 -25.00 -17.52 -20.69
C ASP A 170 -25.10 -18.06 -22.11
N SER A 171 -25.27 -19.37 -22.17
CA SER A 171 -25.39 -20.34 -23.26
C SER A 171 -25.89 -19.85 -24.64
N LYS A 172 -26.62 -18.73 -24.72
CA LYS A 172 -27.09 -18.13 -25.97
C LYS A 172 -25.94 -17.58 -26.84
N GLY A 173 -24.88 -17.02 -26.25
CA GLY A 173 -23.76 -16.47 -27.03
C GLY A 173 -22.91 -17.55 -27.72
N THR A 174 -22.65 -18.64 -27.02
CA THR A 174 -21.84 -19.77 -27.51
C THR A 174 -22.62 -20.66 -28.47
N VAL A 175 -23.92 -20.89 -28.22
CA VAL A 175 -24.81 -21.60 -29.16
C VAL A 175 -25.06 -20.75 -30.41
N ALA A 176 -25.29 -19.44 -30.30
CA ALA A 176 -25.43 -18.57 -31.47
C ALA A 176 -24.13 -18.46 -32.29
N LEU A 177 -22.96 -18.56 -31.66
CA LEU A 177 -21.68 -18.62 -32.36
C LEU A 177 -21.50 -19.97 -33.09
N LEU A 178 -21.87 -21.09 -32.45
CA LEU A 178 -21.85 -22.41 -33.07
C LEU A 178 -22.84 -22.53 -34.24
N GLU A 179 -24.06 -21.99 -34.10
CA GLU A 179 -25.04 -21.94 -35.19
C GLU A 179 -24.54 -21.10 -36.37
N ARG A 180 -23.97 -19.91 -36.13
CA ARG A 180 -23.34 -19.11 -37.20
C ARG A 180 -22.17 -19.80 -37.88
N MET A 181 -21.39 -20.59 -37.14
CA MET A 181 -20.32 -21.39 -37.73
C MET A 181 -20.89 -22.53 -38.58
N LYS A 182 -21.98 -23.16 -38.14
CA LYS A 182 -22.67 -24.21 -38.90
C LYS A 182 -23.26 -23.67 -40.20
N GLU A 183 -23.98 -22.54 -40.13
CA GLU A 183 -24.58 -21.85 -41.30
C GLU A 183 -23.50 -21.47 -42.33
N LYS A 184 -22.33 -21.01 -41.86
CA LYS A 184 -21.20 -20.66 -42.72
C LYS A 184 -20.52 -21.88 -43.35
N VAL A 185 -20.48 -23.01 -42.65
CA VAL A 185 -19.97 -24.28 -43.21
C VAL A 185 -20.94 -24.80 -44.27
N GLU A 186 -22.25 -24.78 -44.01
CA GLU A 186 -23.28 -25.17 -45.00
C GLU A 186 -23.21 -24.27 -46.26
N GLU A 187 -22.99 -22.96 -46.11
CA GLU A 187 -22.81 -22.04 -47.24
C GLU A 187 -21.53 -22.36 -48.04
N GLN A 188 -20.44 -22.73 -47.37
CA GLN A 188 -19.21 -23.14 -48.03
C GLN A 188 -19.34 -24.50 -48.73
N GLU A 189 -20.07 -25.44 -48.13
CA GLU A 189 -20.38 -26.74 -48.74
C GLU A 189 -21.28 -26.56 -49.97
N ALA A 190 -22.31 -25.73 -49.89
CA ALA A 190 -23.17 -25.40 -51.03
C ALA A 190 -22.41 -24.67 -52.16
N LEU A 191 -21.48 -23.77 -51.81
CA LEU A 191 -20.57 -23.15 -52.80
C LEU A 191 -19.63 -24.19 -53.42
N ALA A 192 -19.08 -25.11 -52.64
CA ALA A 192 -18.21 -26.18 -53.15
C ALA A 192 -18.97 -27.15 -54.06
N GLU A 193 -20.22 -27.50 -53.72
CA GLU A 193 -21.12 -28.31 -54.55
C GLU A 193 -21.47 -27.57 -55.85
N ALA A 194 -21.77 -26.26 -55.78
CA ALA A 194 -22.00 -25.43 -56.97
C ALA A 194 -20.74 -25.32 -57.86
N TYR A 195 -19.53 -25.20 -57.29
CA TYR A 195 -18.29 -25.25 -58.07
C TYR A 195 -18.01 -26.65 -58.64
N GLY A 196 -18.41 -27.71 -57.94
CA GLY A 196 -18.36 -29.09 -58.43
C GLY A 196 -19.30 -29.32 -59.61
N ASP A 197 -20.51 -28.75 -59.56
CA ASP A 197 -21.52 -28.82 -60.62
C ASP A 197 -21.18 -27.90 -61.82
N MET A 198 -20.50 -26.76 -61.57
CA MET A 198 -19.89 -25.93 -62.62
C MET A 198 -18.64 -26.57 -63.25
N GLY A 199 -18.06 -27.59 -62.60
CA GLY A 199 -16.92 -28.37 -63.11
C GLY A 199 -17.29 -29.39 -64.21
N ASP A 200 -18.59 -29.65 -64.43
CA ASP A 200 -19.07 -30.61 -65.45
C ASP A 200 -19.65 -29.93 -66.70
N SER A 201 -19.36 -28.63 -66.89
CA SER A 201 -19.85 -27.84 -68.03
C SER A 201 -18.77 -26.99 -68.68
N GLN A 202 -17.71 -27.62 -69.20
CA GLN A 202 -16.91 -27.07 -70.30
C GLN A 202 -15.95 -28.13 -70.88
N ALA A 203 -16.47 -28.94 -71.81
CA ALA A 203 -15.62 -29.61 -72.79
C ALA A 203 -14.95 -28.51 -73.65
N SER A 204 -13.63 -28.41 -73.59
CA SER A 204 -12.85 -27.47 -74.39
C SER A 204 -12.76 -27.97 -75.84
N VAL A 205 -12.92 -27.05 -76.79
CA VAL A 205 -12.76 -27.27 -78.24
C VAL A 205 -11.39 -27.88 -78.58
N ASP A 206 -10.39 -27.74 -77.71
CA ASP A 206 -9.07 -28.37 -77.85
C ASP A 206 -9.09 -29.91 -77.68
N ASP A 207 -10.05 -30.47 -76.94
CA ASP A 207 -10.21 -31.93 -76.80
C ASP A 207 -10.85 -32.57 -78.03
N GLU A 208 -11.67 -31.83 -78.78
CA GLU A 208 -12.21 -32.28 -80.08
C GLU A 208 -11.13 -32.28 -81.18
N ILE A 209 -10.19 -31.34 -81.14
CA ILE A 209 -9.06 -31.23 -82.09
C ILE A 209 -8.06 -32.39 -81.90
N ASN A 210 -7.73 -32.73 -80.64
CA ASN A 210 -6.81 -33.82 -80.34
C ASN A 210 -7.38 -35.21 -80.70
N LYS A 211 -8.70 -35.38 -80.65
CA LYS A 211 -9.38 -36.63 -81.03
C LYS A 211 -9.48 -36.81 -82.55
N ALA A 212 -9.58 -35.73 -83.32
CA ALA A 212 -9.59 -35.76 -84.79
C ALA A 212 -8.20 -36.03 -85.40
N LEU A 213 -7.12 -35.70 -84.68
CA LEU A 213 -5.74 -35.95 -85.10
C LEU A 213 -5.20 -37.35 -84.73
N ALA A 214 -5.91 -38.09 -83.88
CA ALA A 214 -5.49 -39.41 -83.40
C ALA A 214 -5.86 -40.57 -84.34
N ASP A 215 -6.64 -40.35 -85.41
CA ASP A 215 -7.21 -41.41 -86.26
C ASP A 215 -6.56 -41.48 -87.67
N GLY A 216 -5.24 -41.30 -87.74
CA GLY A 216 -4.47 -41.25 -88.99
C GLY A 216 -3.13 -41.99 -88.95
N LYS A 217 -3.17 -43.33 -88.94
CA LYS A 217 -2.10 -44.32 -89.23
C LYS A 217 -0.70 -43.79 -89.62
N GLY A 218 0.30 -44.21 -88.86
CA GLY A 218 1.70 -44.24 -89.33
C GLY A 218 2.63 -45.02 -88.42
N ALA A 219 3.11 -46.18 -88.90
CA ALA A 219 4.29 -46.93 -88.46
C ALA A 219 4.19 -47.71 -87.12
N VAL A 220 3.96 -49.03 -87.05
CA VAL A 220 4.34 -50.17 -87.92
C VAL A 220 5.85 -50.26 -88.23
N VAL A 221 6.68 -49.32 -87.75
CA VAL A 221 8.14 -49.31 -88.02
C VAL A 221 8.97 -49.61 -86.76
N ASP A 222 8.47 -49.33 -85.55
CA ASP A 222 9.21 -49.65 -84.32
C ASP A 222 9.13 -51.13 -83.90
N ASP A 223 8.06 -51.84 -84.30
CA ASP A 223 7.88 -53.26 -83.99
C ASP A 223 8.79 -54.18 -84.83
N SER A 224 9.29 -53.66 -85.97
CA SER A 224 10.21 -54.37 -86.87
C SER A 224 11.68 -54.29 -86.41
N LEU A 225 12.04 -53.26 -85.62
CA LEU A 225 13.40 -53.07 -85.08
C LEU A 225 13.64 -53.93 -83.83
N ALA A 226 12.59 -54.19 -83.05
CA ALA A 226 12.64 -55.09 -81.88
C ALA A 226 12.84 -56.56 -82.29
N GLN A 227 12.20 -57.01 -83.38
CA GLN A 227 12.33 -58.38 -83.88
C GLN A 227 13.69 -58.66 -84.57
N LEU A 228 14.34 -57.65 -85.16
CA LEU A 228 15.68 -57.82 -85.75
C LEU A 228 16.77 -57.95 -84.67
N LYS A 229 16.66 -57.19 -83.57
CA LYS A 229 17.56 -57.27 -82.41
C LYS A 229 17.45 -58.62 -81.69
N ALA A 230 16.25 -59.22 -81.66
CA ALA A 230 16.03 -60.54 -81.09
C ALA A 230 16.70 -61.66 -81.92
N ARG A 231 16.80 -61.52 -83.25
CA ARG A 231 17.48 -62.50 -84.13
C ARG A 231 19.01 -62.39 -84.14
N MET A 232 19.59 -61.26 -83.74
CA MET A 232 21.06 -61.10 -83.64
C MET A 232 21.64 -61.52 -82.28
N ALA A 233 20.79 -61.80 -81.29
CA ALA A 233 21.20 -62.26 -79.96
C ALA A 233 21.28 -63.80 -79.85
N THR A 234 21.00 -64.54 -80.93
CA THR A 234 20.93 -66.02 -80.93
C THR A 234 21.98 -66.72 -81.81
N ASP A 235 23.01 -66.01 -82.28
CA ASP A 235 24.13 -66.61 -83.01
C ASP A 235 25.44 -66.51 -82.21
N LYS A 236 25.47 -67.28 -81.12
CA LYS A 236 26.68 -67.68 -80.38
C LYS A 236 26.54 -69.11 -79.87
#